data_AF-A0A8I1GBW2-F1
#
_entry.id   AF-A0A8I1GBW2-F1
#
_cell.length_a   1.000
_cell.length_b   1.000
_cell.length_c   1.000
_cell.angle_alpha   90.00
_cell.angle_beta   90.00
_cell.angle_gamma   90.00
#
_symmetry.space_group_name_H-M   'P 1'
#
loop_
_entity.id
_entity.type
_entity.pdbx_description
1 polymer ?
#
loop_
_entity_poly.entity_id
_entity_poly.type
_entity_poly.pdbx_seq_one_letter_code
_entity_poly.pdbx_strand_id
1 'polypeptide(L)'
;MQIQDFKVGSTYRITRKDWKTPHGDIITGKESINTILEPASKSNTSLDGEEPTEMVLKEWQAFLRVKCIGNGKIHLLHPRTISFAEKLD
;
A
#
# COMPACT_ATOMS: atom_id res chain seq x y z
N MET A 1 3.36 2.40 10.97
CA MET A 1 4.06 1.10 10.77
C MET A 1 5.20 1.31 9.78
N GLN A 2 6.05 0.31 9.61
CA GLN A 2 7.18 0.23 8.67
C GLN A 2 6.92 -0.90 7.65
N ILE A 3 7.63 -0.92 6.52
CA ILE A 3 7.46 -1.96 5.50
C ILE A 3 7.80 -3.35 6.05
N GLN A 4 8.86 -3.44 6.86
CA GLN A 4 9.35 -4.69 7.46
C GLN A 4 8.36 -5.35 8.43
N ASP A 5 7.31 -4.65 8.86
CA ASP A 5 6.25 -5.20 9.71
C ASP A 5 5.31 -6.14 8.92
N PHE A 6 5.43 -6.18 7.58
CA PHE A 6 4.52 -6.89 6.69
C PHE A 6 5.24 -8.02 5.94
N LYS A 7 4.55 -9.16 5.82
CA LYS A 7 5.05 -10.33 5.08
C LYS A 7 4.45 -10.39 3.68
N VAL A 8 5.31 -10.48 2.66
CA VAL A 8 4.90 -10.70 1.27
C VAL A 8 4.07 -11.99 1.14
N GLY A 9 3.01 -11.94 0.34
CA GLY A 9 2.06 -13.01 0.12
C GLY A 9 1.00 -13.17 1.22
N SER A 10 1.12 -12.46 2.35
CA SER A 10 0.15 -12.53 3.44
C SER A 10 -0.98 -11.51 3.25
N THR A 11 -2.18 -11.88 3.70
CA THR A 11 -3.35 -11.00 3.72
C THR A 11 -3.51 -10.35 5.08
N TYR A 12 -3.88 -9.07 5.09
CA TYR A 12 -4.09 -8.29 6.29
C TYR A 12 -5.40 -7.53 6.21
N ARG A 13 -6.10 -7.43 7.35
CA ARG A 13 -7.09 -6.38 7.61
C ARG A 13 -6.32 -5.12 8.02
N ILE A 14 -6.45 -4.06 7.24
CA ILE A 14 -5.70 -2.80 7.41
C ILE A 14 -6.67 -1.66 7.63
N THR A 15 -6.46 -0.94 8.73
CA THR A 15 -7.15 0.32 9.03
C THR A 15 -6.20 1.48 8.80
N ARG A 16 -6.63 2.44 7.97
CA ARG A 16 -5.87 3.68 7.75
C ARG A 16 -6.09 4.66 8.89
N LYS A 17 -5.15 5.56 9.10
CA LYS A 17 -5.30 6.72 9.97
C LYS A 17 -6.31 7.68 9.37
N ASP A 18 -7.05 8.36 10.24
CA ASP A 18 -7.79 9.55 9.85
C ASP A 18 -6.80 10.60 9.33
N TRP A 19 -7.21 11.32 8.30
CA TRP A 19 -6.40 12.40 7.74
C TRP A 19 -7.23 13.67 7.66
N LYS A 20 -6.66 14.76 8.18
CA LYS A 20 -7.23 16.09 8.07
C LYS A 20 -6.78 16.73 6.76
N THR A 21 -7.72 17.09 5.91
CA THR A 21 -7.44 17.81 4.66
C THR A 21 -6.90 19.21 4.96
N PRO A 22 -6.21 19.86 4.01
CA PRO A 22 -5.79 21.25 4.17
C PRO A 22 -6.92 22.24 4.47
N HIS A 23 -8.16 21.89 4.10
CA HIS A 23 -9.36 22.70 4.31
C HIS A 23 -10.05 22.44 5.66
N GLY A 24 -9.56 21.47 6.44
CA GLY A 24 -10.02 21.21 7.80
C GLY A 24 -10.92 20.00 7.96
N ASP A 25 -11.38 19.39 6.86
CA ASP A 25 -12.21 18.19 6.90
C ASP A 25 -11.42 16.98 7.40
N ILE A 26 -12.07 16.07 8.12
CA ILE A 26 -11.49 14.80 8.54
C ILE A 26 -11.99 13.71 7.59
N ILE A 27 -11.08 13.15 6.81
CA ILE A 27 -11.32 11.93 6.06
C ILE A 27 -11.03 10.77 7.01
N THR A 28 -12.09 10.09 7.44
CA THR A 28 -11.97 8.90 8.29
C THR A 28 -11.20 7.80 7.59
N GLY A 29 -10.28 7.19 8.31
CA GLY A 29 -9.53 6.03 7.89
C GLY A 29 -10.47 4.90 7.52
N LYS A 30 -10.31 4.35 6.31
CA LYS A 30 -11.09 3.21 5.86
C LYS A 30 -10.39 1.91 6.25
N GLU A 31 -11.17 0.94 6.68
CA GLU A 31 -10.75 -0.46 6.75
C GLU A 31 -10.72 -1.06 5.34
N SER A 32 -9.72 -1.91 5.08
CA SER A 32 -9.62 -2.66 3.83
C SER A 32 -8.87 -3.96 4.07
N ILE A 33 -9.27 -5.03 3.37
CA ILE A 33 -8.56 -6.30 3.37
C ILE A 33 -7.65 -6.34 2.15
N ASN A 34 -6.35 -6.47 2.38
CA ASN A 34 -5.36 -6.44 1.30
C ASN A 34 -4.31 -7.54 1.45
N THR A 35 -3.90 -8.11 0.32
CA THR A 35 -2.71 -8.97 0.24
C THR A 35 -1.48 -8.13 -0.03
N ILE A 36 -0.41 -8.35 0.73
CA ILE A 36 0.89 -7.72 0.51
C ILE A 36 1.57 -8.44 -0.66
N LEU A 37 1.95 -7.69 -1.68
CA LEU A 37 2.66 -8.21 -2.84
C LEU A 37 4.15 -7.95 -2.71
N GLU A 38 4.91 -8.49 -3.66
CA GLU A 38 6.33 -8.16 -3.81
C GLU A 38 6.53 -6.65 -3.93
N PRO A 39 7.64 -6.11 -3.41
CA PRO A 39 7.99 -4.70 -3.58
C PRO A 39 7.96 -4.28 -5.05
N ALA A 40 7.79 -2.97 -5.28
CA ALA A 40 7.82 -2.43 -6.62
C ALA A 40 9.14 -2.79 -7.33
N SER A 41 9.02 -3.33 -8.54
CA SER A 41 10.09 -3.63 -9.49
C SER A 41 9.71 -3.07 -10.86
N LYS A 42 10.70 -2.91 -11.75
CA LYS A 42 10.43 -2.53 -13.15
C LYS A 42 9.41 -3.45 -13.82
N SER A 43 9.52 -4.75 -13.55
CA SER A 43 8.65 -5.79 -14.13
C SER A 43 7.21 -5.82 -13.57
N ASN A 44 6.97 -5.37 -12.34
CA ASN A 44 5.66 -5.46 -11.69
C ASN A 44 4.95 -4.11 -11.48
N THR A 45 5.60 -3.01 -11.92
CA THR A 45 5.05 -1.65 -11.88
C THR A 45 5.14 -0.90 -13.21
N SER A 46 5.52 -1.56 -14.30
CA SER A 46 5.43 -0.96 -15.64
C SER A 46 3.99 -0.57 -15.96
N LEU A 47 3.82 0.65 -16.44
CA LEU A 47 2.55 1.20 -16.93
C LEU A 47 2.67 1.32 -18.44
N ASP A 48 1.77 0.66 -19.17
CA ASP A 48 1.68 0.72 -20.64
C ASP A 48 2.99 0.42 -21.39
N GLY A 49 3.85 -0.42 -20.80
CA GLY A 49 5.15 -0.81 -21.36
C GLY A 49 6.29 0.16 -21.05
N GLU A 50 6.03 1.28 -20.38
CA GLU A 50 7.07 2.15 -19.85
C GLU A 50 7.57 1.61 -18.51
N GLU A 51 8.89 1.40 -18.42
CA GLU A 51 9.52 1.05 -17.16
C GLU A 51 9.77 2.31 -16.32
N PRO A 52 9.46 2.29 -15.01
CA PRO A 52 9.81 3.40 -14.14
C PRO A 52 11.33 3.59 -14.08
N THR A 53 11.75 4.86 -13.99
CA THR A 53 13.15 5.19 -13.72
C THR A 53 13.58 4.62 -12.37
N GLU A 54 14.89 4.41 -12.17
CA GLU A 54 15.39 3.91 -10.88
C GLU A 54 15.05 4.83 -9.70
N MET A 55 14.98 6.14 -9.95
CA MET A 55 14.60 7.11 -8.93
C MET A 55 13.14 6.90 -8.49
N VAL A 56 12.23 6.81 -9.46
CA VAL A 56 10.81 6.55 -9.19
C VAL A 56 10.63 5.18 -8.52
N LEU A 57 11.39 4.18 -8.96
CA LEU A 57 11.33 2.85 -8.37
C LEU A 57 11.74 2.85 -6.90
N LYS A 58 12.82 3.56 -6.55
CA LYS A 58 13.27 3.73 -5.15
C LYS A 58 12.20 4.42 -4.30
N GLU A 59 11.53 5.43 -4.84
CA GLU A 59 10.41 6.09 -4.14
C GLU A 59 9.26 5.12 -3.90
N TRP A 60 8.87 4.34 -4.90
CA TRP A 60 7.78 3.36 -4.77
C TRP A 60 8.10 2.20 -3.84
N GLN A 61 9.37 1.81 -3.75
CA GLN A 61 9.83 0.81 -2.78
C GLN A 61 9.70 1.27 -1.31
N ALA A 62 9.45 2.56 -1.06
CA ALA A 62 9.07 3.05 0.27
C ALA A 62 7.59 2.77 0.64
N PHE A 63 6.80 2.21 -0.28
CA PHE A 63 5.40 1.89 -0.10
C PHE A 63 5.18 0.37 -0.13
N LEU A 64 4.10 -0.07 0.51
CA LEU A 64 3.60 -1.44 0.34
C LEU A 64 2.85 -1.53 -0.98
N ARG A 65 3.21 -2.49 -1.83
CA ARG A 65 2.39 -2.86 -2.98
C ARG A 65 1.31 -3.81 -2.49
N VAL A 66 0.05 -3.41 -2.59
CA VAL A 66 -1.06 -4.16 -2.00
C VAL A 66 -2.16 -4.44 -3.03
N LYS A 67 -2.76 -5.64 -2.97
CA LYS A 67 -3.95 -6.00 -3.74
C LYS A 67 -5.16 -5.98 -2.84
N CYS A 68 -6.12 -5.11 -3.13
CA CYS A 68 -7.40 -5.10 -2.41
C CYS A 68 -8.23 -6.33 -2.81
N ILE A 69 -8.67 -7.11 -1.82
CA ILE A 69 -9.44 -8.34 -2.08
C ILE A 69 -10.83 -8.02 -2.63
N GLY A 70 -11.46 -6.93 -2.18
CA GLY A 70 -12.84 -6.60 -2.56
C GLY A 70 -13.03 -6.22 -4.04
N ASN A 71 -11.99 -5.74 -4.71
CA ASN A 71 -12.09 -5.29 -6.11
C ASN A 71 -10.88 -5.68 -6.98
N GLY A 72 -9.92 -6.44 -6.43
CA GLY A 72 -8.71 -6.87 -7.13
C GLY A 72 -7.71 -5.75 -7.44
N LYS A 73 -7.99 -4.49 -7.10
CA LYS A 73 -7.16 -3.34 -7.49
C LYS A 73 -5.81 -3.38 -6.74
N ILE A 74 -4.74 -3.25 -7.50
CA ILE A 74 -3.38 -3.09 -6.98
C ILE A 74 -3.08 -1.60 -6.83
N HIS A 75 -2.50 -1.22 -5.70
CA HIS A 75 -2.04 0.14 -5.45
C HIS A 75 -0.87 0.17 -4.46
N LEU A 76 -0.22 1.33 -4.37
CA LEU A 76 0.82 1.59 -3.38
C LEU A 76 0.18 2.20 -2.12
N LEU A 77 0.56 1.67 -0.96
CA LEU A 77 0.08 2.10 0.34
C LEU A 77 1.26 2.44 1.25
N HIS A 78 1.31 3.69 1.71
CA HIS A 78 2.41 4.12 2.56
C HIS A 78 2.24 3.57 4.00
N PRO A 79 3.19 2.83 4.59
CA PRO A 79 3.03 2.20 5.91
C PRO A 79 2.71 3.16 7.06
N ARG A 80 3.13 4.43 6.93
CA ARG A 80 2.83 5.47 7.94
C ARG A 80 1.36 5.87 7.99
N THR A 81 0.59 5.65 6.93
CA THR A 81 -0.85 5.94 6.91
C THR A 81 -1.67 4.82 7.55
N ILE A 82 -1.04 3.72 7.95
CA ILE A 82 -1.70 2.61 8.63
C ILE A 82 -1.69 2.87 10.14
N SER A 83 -2.87 2.85 10.76
CA SER A 83 -3.04 2.91 12.21
C SER A 83 -3.00 1.51 12.83
N PHE A 84 -3.60 0.54 12.15
CA PHE A 84 -3.73 -0.83 12.62
C PHE A 84 -3.66 -1.81 11.44
N ALA A 85 -3.05 -2.97 11.69
CA ALA A 85 -2.98 -4.08 10.76
C ALA A 85 -3.04 -5.40 11.53
N GLU A 86 -3.91 -6.30 11.09
CA GLU A 86 -4.07 -7.65 11.61
C GLU A 86 -3.86 -8.63 10.47
N LYS A 87 -2.94 -9.58 10.65
CA LYS A 87 -2.73 -10.65 9.66
C LYS A 87 -3.91 -11.61 9.71
N LEU A 88 -4.49 -11.90 8.56
CA LEU A 88 -5.55 -12.89 8.40
C LEU A 88 -4.85 -14.16 7.90
N ASP A 89 -4.69 -15.14 8.78
CA ASP A 89 -4.06 -16.43 8.47
C ASP A 89 -4.97 -17.33 7.63
#